data_AF-A0A5C1I354-F1
#
_entry.id   AF-A0A5C1I354-F1
#
_cell.length_a   1.000
_cell.length_b   1.000
_cell.length_c   1.000
_cell.angle_alpha   90.00
_cell.angle_beta   90.00
_cell.angle_gamma   90.00
#
_symmetry.space_group_name_H-M   'P 1'
#
loop_
_entity.id
_entity.type
_entity.pdbx_description
1 polymer ?
#
loop_
_entity_poly.entity_id
_entity_poly.type
_entity_poly.pdbx_seq_one_letter_code
_entity_poly.pdbx_strand_id
1 'polypeptide(L)'
;MKTILKLTRPLLLMALSLLCFIKSIAQINPRPLYAQNNKKHTAAKAKPGYSKSTLGTDQFKEFTKLVAQANVIYMQPKGFKEIPAPNDEDFSFDYALQLPGQDFEVWFQVKSQKQNYTSYEQGQYDIDRETENPDSIYINMSKAHATAFTGERENPIRTIPANVLRRYKADAGKSYLLNLLDLPATKHYKYALLIALQRNHTGTIMAVCFTNDKGPEFFKNVDRASNCLKFKP
;
A
#
# COMPACT_ATOMS: atom_id res chain seq x y z
N MET A 1 -0.85 36.34 63.87
CA MET A 1 -1.31 35.06 64.46
C MET A 1 -2.70 34.73 63.92
N LYS A 2 -2.79 33.78 62.98
CA LYS A 2 -3.93 32.88 62.73
C LYS A 2 -3.61 32.04 61.49
N THR A 3 -3.11 30.85 61.74
CA THR A 3 -2.83 29.76 60.82
C THR A 3 -4.16 29.10 60.44
N ILE A 4 -4.45 28.91 59.15
CA ILE A 4 -5.45 27.94 58.70
C ILE A 4 -4.79 27.01 57.68
N LEU A 5 -4.50 25.83 58.20
CA LEU A 5 -4.02 24.63 57.55
C LEU A 5 -5.24 23.81 57.12
N LYS A 6 -5.50 23.62 55.81
CA LYS A 6 -6.32 22.48 55.32
C LYS A 6 -5.83 22.09 53.91
N LEU A 7 -5.11 20.99 53.74
CA LEU A 7 -5.49 19.56 53.78
C LEU A 7 -5.65 19.02 52.35
N THR A 8 -4.55 18.44 51.87
CA THR A 8 -4.43 17.21 51.04
C THR A 8 -5.10 17.14 49.66
N ARG A 9 -4.35 17.53 48.63
CA ARG A 9 -4.55 17.08 47.23
C ARG A 9 -3.90 15.73 46.81
N PRO A 10 -3.06 15.00 47.59
CA PRO A 10 -2.43 13.79 47.06
C PRO A 10 -3.27 12.51 47.22
N LEU A 11 -4.41 12.55 47.92
CA LEU A 11 -5.22 11.34 48.19
C LEU A 11 -6.09 10.90 47.00
N LEU A 12 -6.34 11.79 46.02
CA LEU A 12 -7.14 11.45 44.84
C LEU A 12 -6.32 10.69 43.77
N LEU A 13 -4.99 10.81 43.79
CA LEU A 13 -4.09 10.18 42.81
C LEU A 13 -3.68 8.75 43.20
N MET A 14 -3.86 8.33 44.46
CA MET A 14 -3.64 6.96 44.91
C MET A 14 -4.85 6.03 44.69
N ALA A 15 -6.05 6.59 44.48
CA ALA A 15 -7.27 5.80 44.28
C ALA A 15 -7.48 5.32 42.82
N LEU A 16 -6.80 5.92 41.85
CA LEU A 16 -6.92 5.52 40.43
C LEU A 16 -5.89 4.46 40.00
N SER A 17 -4.87 4.16 40.82
CA SER A 17 -3.83 3.17 40.50
C SER A 17 -4.15 1.74 40.92
N LEU A 18 -5.38 1.46 41.39
CA LEU A 18 -5.78 0.15 41.93
C LEU A 18 -6.79 -0.63 41.06
N LEU A 19 -7.04 -0.21 39.82
CA LEU A 19 -7.89 -0.94 38.86
C LEU A 19 -7.11 -1.67 37.74
N CYS A 20 -5.79 -1.74 37.82
CA CYS A 20 -4.95 -2.38 36.79
C CYS A 20 -4.44 -3.79 37.16
N PHE A 21 -5.19 -4.64 37.87
CA PHE A 21 -4.80 -6.06 38.01
C PHE A 21 -6.00 -7.00 38.18
N ILE A 22 -6.60 -7.42 37.05
CA ILE A 22 -7.17 -8.77 36.97
C ILE A 22 -6.50 -9.47 35.78
N LYS A 23 -5.85 -10.60 36.10
CA LYS A 23 -5.01 -11.41 35.24
C LYS A 23 -5.83 -12.20 34.21
N SER A 24 -5.25 -12.32 33.02
CA SER A 24 -5.48 -13.34 32.00
C SER A 24 -5.53 -14.76 32.56
N ILE A 25 -6.31 -15.65 31.94
CA ILE A 25 -5.81 -16.97 31.48
C ILE A 25 -6.65 -17.42 30.27
N ALA A 26 -6.04 -17.44 29.08
CA ALA A 26 -6.44 -18.38 28.03
C ALA A 26 -5.17 -19.08 27.55
N GLN A 27 -5.13 -20.38 27.81
CA GLN A 27 -4.03 -21.29 27.55
C GLN A 27 -3.84 -21.47 26.05
N ILE A 28 -2.62 -21.27 25.55
CA ILE A 28 -2.14 -21.98 24.36
C ILE A 28 -0.76 -22.55 24.68
N ASN A 29 -0.69 -23.88 24.62
CA ASN A 29 0.46 -24.72 24.95
C ASN A 29 1.67 -24.42 24.05
N PRO A 30 2.89 -24.36 24.61
CA PRO A 30 4.10 -24.49 23.81
C PRO A 30 4.40 -25.99 23.59
N ARG A 31 4.55 -26.40 22.33
CA ARG A 31 5.24 -27.64 21.96
C ARG A 31 6.18 -27.43 20.78
N PRO A 32 7.26 -28.24 20.71
CA PRO A 32 8.58 -27.76 20.32
C PRO A 32 8.99 -28.11 18.88
N LEU A 33 10.13 -27.51 18.52
CA LEU A 33 10.97 -27.70 17.34
C LEU A 33 11.23 -29.17 16.92
N TYR A 34 11.30 -29.33 15.59
CA TYR A 34 11.98 -30.34 14.76
C TYR A 34 11.79 -31.84 15.07
N ALA A 35 11.16 -32.52 14.13
CA ALA A 35 11.49 -33.90 13.76
C ALA A 35 11.44 -34.06 12.23
N GLN A 36 12.56 -34.51 11.68
CA GLN A 36 12.75 -34.91 10.29
C GLN A 36 11.70 -35.93 9.85
N ASN A 37 11.24 -35.82 8.60
CA ASN A 37 10.88 -37.03 7.87
C ASN A 37 11.12 -36.88 6.36
N ASN A 38 12.07 -37.69 5.88
CA ASN A 38 12.33 -37.98 4.49
C ASN A 38 11.11 -38.65 3.85
N LYS A 39 10.48 -38.00 2.88
CA LYS A 39 9.77 -38.71 1.81
C LYS A 39 10.15 -38.11 0.46
N LYS A 40 10.93 -38.88 -0.30
CA LYS A 40 11.11 -38.74 -1.73
C LYS A 40 9.72 -38.73 -2.39
N HIS A 41 9.30 -37.59 -2.91
CA HIS A 41 8.28 -37.54 -3.95
C HIS A 41 8.91 -37.04 -5.24
N THR A 42 8.79 -37.91 -6.24
CA THR A 42 9.28 -37.83 -7.60
C THR A 42 8.80 -36.55 -8.28
N ALA A 43 9.75 -35.86 -8.91
CA ALA A 43 9.53 -34.67 -9.71
C ALA A 43 8.68 -34.97 -10.96
N ALA A 44 7.41 -34.57 -10.94
CA ALA A 44 6.64 -34.37 -12.17
C ALA A 44 6.82 -32.91 -12.61
N LYS A 45 7.67 -32.68 -13.61
CA LYS A 45 7.81 -31.40 -14.31
C LYS A 45 6.51 -31.10 -15.08
N ALA A 46 5.58 -30.40 -14.44
CA ALA A 46 4.50 -29.74 -15.16
C ALA A 46 5.10 -28.51 -15.87
N LYS A 47 5.23 -28.58 -17.19
CA LYS A 47 5.52 -27.42 -18.03
C LYS A 47 4.27 -26.53 -18.03
N PRO A 48 4.34 -25.22 -17.68
CA PRO A 48 3.21 -24.34 -17.88
C PRO A 48 3.04 -24.12 -19.38
N GLY A 49 1.95 -24.63 -19.93
CA GLY A 49 1.52 -24.38 -21.29
C GLY A 49 1.15 -22.91 -21.45
N TYR A 50 1.94 -22.17 -22.23
CA TYR A 50 1.56 -20.84 -22.69
C TYR A 50 0.46 -20.98 -23.73
N SER A 51 -0.79 -20.93 -23.26
CA SER A 51 -1.96 -20.69 -24.11
C SER A 51 -1.92 -19.25 -24.61
N LYS A 52 -1.69 -19.07 -25.91
CA LYS A 52 -1.93 -17.80 -26.61
C LYS A 52 -3.45 -17.57 -26.65
N SER A 53 -3.94 -16.67 -25.82
CA SER A 53 -5.31 -16.14 -25.86
C SER A 53 -5.24 -14.63 -25.88
N THR A 54 -5.79 -14.03 -26.93
CA THR A 54 -5.94 -12.59 -27.17
C THR A 54 -7.11 -12.00 -26.35
N LEU A 55 -7.24 -12.43 -25.10
CA LEU A 55 -8.18 -11.96 -24.09
C LEU A 55 -7.41 -11.98 -22.77
N GLY A 56 -7.26 -10.83 -22.11
CA GLY A 56 -6.35 -10.67 -20.96
C GLY A 56 -6.61 -11.65 -19.82
N THR A 57 -5.63 -11.81 -18.94
CA THR A 57 -5.72 -12.62 -17.72
C THR A 57 -6.91 -12.18 -16.86
N ASP A 58 -7.36 -13.02 -15.94
CA ASP A 58 -8.44 -12.64 -15.03
C ASP A 58 -8.03 -11.46 -14.12
N GLN A 59 -6.75 -11.39 -13.73
CA GLN A 59 -6.17 -10.24 -13.04
C GLN A 59 -6.35 -8.94 -13.85
N PHE A 60 -6.04 -8.95 -15.14
CA PHE A 60 -6.22 -7.78 -16.00
C PHE A 60 -7.69 -7.36 -16.13
N LYS A 61 -8.62 -8.33 -16.19
CA LYS A 61 -10.06 -8.04 -16.25
C LYS A 61 -10.54 -7.36 -14.98
N GLU A 62 -10.18 -7.88 -13.80
CA GLU A 62 -10.55 -7.28 -12.52
C GLU A 62 -9.92 -5.89 -12.35
N PHE A 63 -8.63 -5.75 -12.67
CA PHE A 63 -7.96 -4.46 -12.67
C PHE A 63 -8.67 -3.43 -13.56
N THR A 64 -9.08 -3.82 -14.76
CA THR A 64 -9.79 -2.92 -15.69
C THR A 64 -11.13 -2.44 -15.10
N LYS A 65 -11.84 -3.29 -14.33
CA LYS A 65 -13.06 -2.88 -13.61
C LYS A 65 -12.74 -1.84 -12.55
N LEU A 66 -11.72 -2.06 -11.72
CA LEU A 66 -11.28 -1.13 -10.68
C LEU A 66 -10.87 0.23 -11.26
N VAL A 67 -10.08 0.20 -12.34
CA VAL A 67 -9.69 1.39 -13.12
C VAL A 67 -10.92 2.16 -13.61
N ALA A 68 -11.92 1.47 -14.18
CA ALA A 68 -13.14 2.11 -14.64
C ALA A 68 -13.95 2.73 -13.49
N GLN A 69 -14.07 2.03 -12.36
CA GLN A 69 -14.77 2.52 -11.16
C GLN A 69 -14.11 3.75 -10.54
N ALA A 70 -12.78 3.82 -10.58
CA ALA A 70 -11.99 4.96 -10.10
C ALA A 70 -11.87 6.12 -11.11
N ASN A 71 -12.58 6.04 -12.25
CA ASN A 71 -12.50 7.05 -13.32
C ASN A 71 -11.07 7.23 -13.87
N VAL A 72 -10.31 6.13 -13.96
CA VAL A 72 -8.93 6.09 -14.46
C VAL A 72 -8.91 5.55 -15.90
N ILE A 73 -7.94 5.99 -16.69
CA ILE A 73 -7.57 5.42 -17.98
C ILE A 73 -6.32 4.59 -17.78
N TYR A 74 -6.36 3.34 -18.23
CA TYR A 74 -5.19 2.49 -18.32
C TYR A 74 -4.76 2.25 -19.76
N MET A 75 -3.45 2.36 -20.02
CA MET A 75 -2.81 1.99 -21.27
C MET A 75 -1.53 1.21 -20.96
N GLN A 76 -1.49 -0.09 -21.29
CA GLN A 76 -0.32 -0.91 -20.99
C GLN A 76 0.95 -0.33 -21.63
N PRO A 77 2.02 -0.09 -20.84
CA PRO A 77 3.24 0.51 -21.37
C PRO A 77 3.98 -0.46 -22.30
N LYS A 78 4.58 0.06 -23.37
CA LYS A 78 5.26 -0.76 -24.39
C LYS A 78 6.44 -1.52 -23.80
N GLY A 79 6.49 -2.82 -24.10
CA GLY A 79 7.55 -3.73 -23.67
C GLY A 79 7.34 -4.35 -22.28
N PHE A 80 6.34 -3.91 -21.53
CA PHE A 80 6.00 -4.51 -20.25
C PHE A 80 5.16 -5.77 -20.43
N LYS A 81 5.41 -6.76 -19.57
CA LYS A 81 4.62 -7.99 -19.49
C LYS A 81 3.94 -8.04 -18.14
N GLU A 82 2.70 -8.50 -18.15
CA GLU A 82 1.98 -8.78 -16.92
C GLU A 82 2.66 -9.89 -16.11
N ILE A 83 2.63 -9.71 -14.79
CA ILE A 83 3.01 -10.71 -13.79
C ILE A 83 1.90 -10.81 -12.74
N PRO A 84 1.86 -11.91 -11.96
CA PRO A 84 0.98 -12.00 -10.80
C PRO A 84 1.24 -10.83 -9.84
N ALA A 85 0.18 -10.10 -9.49
CA ALA A 85 0.23 -9.08 -8.46
C ALA A 85 0.26 -9.75 -7.08
N PRO A 86 1.09 -9.26 -6.13
CA PRO A 86 1.08 -9.78 -4.77
C PRO A 86 -0.26 -9.49 -4.10
N ASN A 87 -0.81 -10.52 -3.47
CA ASN A 87 -2.05 -10.46 -2.72
C ASN A 87 -1.99 -11.47 -1.56
N ASP A 88 -1.29 -11.06 -0.50
CA ASP A 88 -1.05 -11.82 0.72
C ASP A 88 -1.35 -10.96 1.96
N GLU A 89 -0.97 -11.43 3.15
CA GLU A 89 -1.21 -10.75 4.43
C GLU A 89 -0.47 -9.42 4.54
N ASP A 90 0.65 -9.26 3.84
CA ASP A 90 1.53 -8.09 3.91
C ASP A 90 1.27 -7.10 2.77
N PHE A 91 0.98 -7.61 1.57
CA PHE A 91 0.84 -6.80 0.35
C PHE A 91 -0.38 -7.20 -0.46
N SER A 92 -1.22 -6.21 -0.80
CA SER A 92 -2.37 -6.39 -1.69
C SER A 92 -2.38 -5.35 -2.80
N PHE A 93 -2.06 -5.79 -4.01
CA PHE A 93 -2.02 -4.99 -5.23
C PHE A 93 -2.94 -5.56 -6.30
N ASP A 94 -3.51 -4.66 -7.11
CA ASP A 94 -4.54 -5.01 -8.09
C ASP A 94 -3.95 -5.49 -9.41
N TYR A 95 -2.74 -5.02 -9.75
CA TYR A 95 -2.08 -5.35 -11.01
C TYR A 95 -0.57 -5.19 -10.92
N ALA A 96 0.17 -5.99 -11.67
CA ALA A 96 1.62 -5.89 -11.69
C ALA A 96 2.20 -6.15 -13.09
N LEU A 97 3.26 -5.44 -13.40
CA LEU A 97 4.00 -5.54 -14.65
C LEU A 97 5.49 -5.68 -14.37
N GLN A 98 6.18 -6.44 -15.21
CA GLN A 98 7.64 -6.46 -15.29
C GLN A 98 8.12 -5.94 -16.63
N LEU A 99 9.34 -5.43 -16.66
CA LEU A 99 10.06 -5.15 -17.89
C LEU A 99 11.06 -6.28 -18.16
N PRO A 100 10.81 -7.19 -19.12
CA PRO A 100 11.62 -8.40 -19.28
C PRO A 100 13.09 -8.08 -19.57
N GLY A 101 13.99 -8.82 -18.91
CA GLY A 101 15.44 -8.65 -19.05
C GLY A 101 16.00 -7.44 -18.30
N GLN A 102 15.20 -6.81 -17.45
CA GLN A 102 15.63 -5.70 -16.60
C GLN A 102 15.19 -5.93 -15.15
N ASP A 103 15.96 -5.40 -14.21
CA ASP A 103 15.62 -5.37 -12.77
C ASP A 103 14.61 -4.24 -12.51
N PHE A 104 13.42 -4.37 -13.10
CA PHE A 104 12.35 -3.40 -13.00
C PHE A 104 10.96 -4.06 -13.03
N GLU A 105 10.19 -3.78 -11.99
CA GLU A 105 8.78 -4.13 -11.86
C GLU A 105 7.98 -2.93 -11.38
N VAL A 106 6.70 -2.90 -11.72
CA VAL A 106 5.76 -1.92 -11.19
C VAL A 106 4.48 -2.60 -10.75
N TRP A 107 4.08 -2.33 -9.51
CA TRP A 107 2.82 -2.82 -8.94
C TRP A 107 1.87 -1.66 -8.75
N PHE A 108 0.58 -1.90 -9.01
CA PHE A 108 -0.47 -0.88 -8.99
C PHE A 108 -1.56 -1.25 -8.00
N GLN A 109 -2.03 -0.25 -7.28
CA GLN A 109 -3.26 -0.30 -6.52
C GLN A 109 -4.14 0.88 -6.93
N VAL A 110 -5.42 0.63 -7.22
CA VAL A 110 -6.38 1.64 -7.68
C VAL A 110 -7.65 1.53 -6.85
N LYS A 111 -8.02 2.63 -6.20
CA LYS A 111 -9.23 2.68 -5.36
C LYS A 111 -10.16 3.79 -5.83
N SER A 112 -11.43 3.46 -6.04
CA SER A 112 -12.50 4.46 -6.19
C SER A 112 -12.85 5.02 -4.82
N GLN A 113 -13.12 6.33 -4.75
CA GLN A 113 -13.55 6.99 -3.51
C GLN A 113 -15.02 7.43 -3.55
N LYS A 114 -15.76 7.11 -4.61
CA LYS A 114 -17.14 7.58 -4.80
C LYS A 114 -18.05 7.23 -3.62
N GLN A 115 -18.05 5.96 -3.19
CA GLN A 115 -18.88 5.52 -2.07
C GLN A 115 -18.41 6.13 -0.74
N ASN A 116 -17.10 6.17 -0.50
CA ASN A 116 -16.53 6.80 0.69
C ASN A 116 -16.94 8.27 0.81
N TYR A 117 -16.96 8.98 -0.32
CA TYR A 117 -17.35 10.38 -0.37
C TYR A 117 -18.84 10.58 -0.10
N THR A 118 -19.71 9.76 -0.70
CA THR A 118 -21.14 9.78 -0.39
C THR A 118 -21.40 9.55 1.10
N SER A 119 -20.71 8.58 1.72
CA SER A 119 -20.83 8.35 3.17
C SER A 119 -20.29 9.51 4.00
N TYR A 120 -19.17 10.12 3.59
CA TYR A 120 -18.59 11.29 4.24
C TYR A 120 -19.57 12.47 4.24
N GLU A 121 -20.16 12.82 3.09
CA GLU A 121 -21.14 13.91 2.97
C GLU A 121 -22.40 13.67 3.81
N GLN A 122 -22.90 12.44 3.84
CA GLN A 122 -24.05 12.07 4.67
C GLN A 122 -23.75 12.16 6.17
N GLY A 123 -22.50 11.91 6.56
CA GLY A 123 -22.03 11.97 7.95
C GLY A 123 -21.68 13.37 8.44
N GLN A 124 -21.50 14.38 7.57
CA GLN A 124 -21.07 15.72 7.99
C GLN A 124 -22.03 16.43 8.95
N TYR A 125 -23.30 16.02 8.99
CA TYR A 125 -24.33 16.59 9.86
C TYR A 125 -24.58 15.75 11.12
N ASP A 126 -23.88 14.62 11.27
CA ASP A 126 -23.98 13.72 12.42
C ASP A 126 -22.77 13.97 13.33
N ILE A 127 -23.01 14.68 14.44
CA ILE A 127 -21.97 15.05 15.41
C ILE A 127 -21.32 13.84 16.08
N ASP A 128 -21.96 12.67 16.02
CA ASP A 128 -21.44 11.42 16.58
C ASP A 128 -20.60 10.63 15.54
N ARG A 129 -20.50 11.11 14.30
CA ARG A 129 -19.75 10.49 13.20
C ARG A 129 -18.61 11.37 12.71
N GLU A 130 -17.47 11.31 13.42
CA GLU A 130 -16.21 11.80 12.86
C GLU A 130 -15.73 10.85 11.74
N THR A 131 -16.02 11.22 10.50
CA THR A 131 -15.54 10.49 9.32
C THR A 131 -14.33 11.21 8.74
N GLU A 132 -13.22 10.50 8.51
CA GLU A 132 -12.04 11.09 7.84
C GLU A 132 -12.40 11.49 6.40
N ASN A 133 -11.87 12.63 5.93
CA ASN A 133 -12.03 13.05 4.55
C ASN A 133 -11.42 11.99 3.60
N PRO A 134 -12.19 11.38 2.69
CA PRO A 134 -11.68 10.37 1.78
C PRO A 134 -10.49 10.86 0.93
N ASP A 135 -10.47 12.14 0.56
CA ASP A 135 -9.40 12.72 -0.26
C ASP A 135 -8.04 12.81 0.47
N SER A 136 -7.99 12.70 1.80
CA SER A 136 -6.72 12.67 2.56
C SER A 136 -6.18 11.26 2.80
N ILE A 137 -7.03 10.22 2.68
CA ILE A 137 -6.69 8.83 3.06
C ILE A 137 -5.45 8.32 2.30
N TYR A 138 -5.24 8.76 1.05
CA TYR A 138 -4.10 8.31 0.24
C TYR A 138 -2.74 8.58 0.91
N ILE A 139 -2.63 9.62 1.74
CA ILE A 139 -1.39 9.99 2.45
C ILE A 139 -1.05 8.93 3.50
N ASN A 140 -2.05 8.55 4.32
CA ASN A 140 -1.88 7.56 5.38
C ASN A 140 -1.66 6.17 4.77
N MET A 141 -2.40 5.84 3.70
CA MET A 141 -2.22 4.60 2.94
C MET A 141 -0.80 4.51 2.34
N SER A 142 -0.32 5.54 1.66
CA SER A 142 1.02 5.52 1.07
C SER A 142 2.13 5.46 2.12
N LYS A 143 1.93 6.11 3.27
CA LYS A 143 2.85 6.03 4.41
C LYS A 143 2.88 4.61 5.00
N ALA A 144 1.73 3.98 5.18
CA ALA A 144 1.64 2.60 5.66
C ALA A 144 2.39 1.63 4.73
N HIS A 145 2.19 1.75 3.42
CA HIS A 145 2.95 0.96 2.44
C HIS A 145 4.45 1.24 2.51
N ALA A 146 4.88 2.51 2.58
CA ALA A 146 6.29 2.84 2.72
C ALA A 146 6.89 2.18 3.97
N THR A 147 6.21 2.24 5.12
CA THR A 147 6.64 1.58 6.35
C THR A 147 6.66 0.06 6.24
N ALA A 148 5.67 -0.56 5.58
CA ALA A 148 5.67 -2.00 5.35
C ALA A 148 6.87 -2.46 4.50
N PHE A 149 7.25 -1.66 3.50
CA PHE A 149 8.38 -1.95 2.63
C PHE A 149 9.76 -1.75 3.28
N THR A 150 9.90 -0.78 4.19
CA THR A 150 11.21 -0.40 4.76
C THR A 150 11.40 -0.83 6.21
N GLY A 151 10.33 -1.14 6.94
CA GLY A 151 10.35 -1.31 8.39
C GLY A 151 10.57 0.01 9.16
N GLU A 152 10.72 1.14 8.46
CA GLU A 152 10.98 2.44 9.07
C GLU A 152 9.67 3.17 9.40
N ARG A 153 9.61 3.78 10.59
CA ARG A 153 8.46 4.58 11.02
C ARG A 153 8.33 5.90 10.25
N GLU A 154 9.46 6.45 9.82
CA GLU A 154 9.55 7.71 9.11
C GLU A 154 10.27 7.49 7.78
N ASN A 155 9.56 7.70 6.68
CA ASN A 155 10.12 7.59 5.34
C ASN A 155 10.13 8.99 4.69
N PRO A 156 11.23 9.44 4.08
CA PRO A 156 11.30 10.73 3.39
C PRO A 156 10.22 10.86 2.31
N ILE A 157 9.20 11.67 2.59
CA ILE A 157 8.08 11.94 1.70
C ILE A 157 8.32 13.22 0.91
N ARG A 158 7.96 13.21 -0.38
CA ARG A 158 7.98 14.40 -1.24
C ARG A 158 6.59 14.67 -1.79
N THR A 159 6.19 15.94 -1.81
CA THR A 159 5.00 16.38 -2.56
C THR A 159 5.34 16.43 -4.04
N ILE A 160 4.50 15.83 -4.88
CA ILE A 160 4.70 15.83 -6.33
C ILE A 160 4.33 17.23 -6.88
N PRO A 161 5.21 17.89 -7.64
CA PRO A 161 4.94 19.20 -8.20
C PRO A 161 3.74 19.24 -9.14
N ALA A 162 3.00 20.36 -9.17
CA ALA A 162 1.79 20.53 -9.97
C ALA A 162 2.00 20.28 -11.49
N ASN A 163 3.16 20.67 -12.03
CA ASN A 163 3.48 20.41 -13.44
C ASN A 163 3.58 18.91 -13.76
N VAL A 164 4.00 18.09 -12.80
CA VAL A 164 4.04 16.63 -12.92
C VAL A 164 2.64 16.04 -12.73
N LEU A 165 1.88 16.50 -11.73
CA LEU A 165 0.50 16.06 -11.48
C LEU A 165 -0.42 16.22 -12.69
N ARG A 166 -0.25 17.30 -13.47
CA ARG A 166 -1.00 17.51 -14.73
C ARG A 166 -0.85 16.37 -15.74
N ARG A 167 0.28 15.65 -15.77
CA ARG A 167 0.47 14.48 -16.66
C ARG A 167 -0.51 13.35 -16.32
N TYR A 168 -0.85 13.22 -15.05
CA TYR A 168 -1.76 12.20 -14.51
C TYR A 168 -3.20 12.68 -14.34
N LYS A 169 -3.44 13.98 -14.58
CA LYS A 169 -4.69 14.66 -14.23
C LYS A 169 -5.08 14.47 -12.76
N ALA A 170 -4.08 14.45 -11.88
CA ALA A 170 -4.28 14.34 -10.44
C ALA A 170 -4.31 15.74 -9.80
N ASP A 171 -4.98 15.86 -8.65
CA ASP A 171 -5.03 17.10 -7.87
C ASP A 171 -3.91 17.15 -6.84
N ALA A 172 -3.56 16.00 -6.27
CA ALA A 172 -2.49 15.86 -5.29
C ALA A 172 -1.67 14.59 -5.52
N GLY A 173 -0.48 14.55 -4.94
CA GLY A 173 0.34 13.36 -4.95
C GLY A 173 1.55 13.41 -4.03
N LYS A 174 1.98 12.22 -3.60
CA LYS A 174 3.13 11.98 -2.74
C LYS A 174 4.04 10.94 -3.38
N SER A 175 5.35 11.08 -3.16
CA SER A 175 6.33 10.09 -3.60
C SER A 175 7.34 9.79 -2.51
N TYR A 176 7.82 8.56 -2.47
CA TYR A 176 8.82 8.06 -1.54
C TYR A 176 9.88 7.29 -2.33
N LEU A 177 11.15 7.62 -2.11
CA LEU A 177 12.27 6.81 -2.59
C LEU A 177 12.76 5.96 -1.42
N LEU A 178 12.54 4.65 -1.51
CA LEU A 178 12.65 3.70 -0.42
C LEU A 178 13.91 2.85 -0.55
N ASN A 179 14.55 2.56 0.58
CA ASN A 179 15.50 1.46 0.72
C ASN A 179 14.72 0.29 1.35
N LEU A 180 14.60 -0.81 0.63
CA LEU A 180 13.71 -1.90 0.98
C LEU A 180 14.35 -2.86 1.99
N LEU A 181 13.51 -3.48 2.81
CA LEU A 181 13.88 -4.72 3.49
C LEU A 181 14.13 -5.82 2.45
N ASP A 182 15.09 -6.70 2.75
CA ASP A 182 15.36 -7.87 1.94
C ASP A 182 14.27 -8.93 2.15
N LEU A 183 13.21 -8.86 1.35
CA LEU A 183 12.02 -9.70 1.50
C LEU A 183 11.77 -10.56 0.25
N PRO A 184 11.39 -11.85 0.42
CA PRO A 184 10.96 -12.68 -0.70
C PRO A 184 9.74 -12.12 -1.44
N ALA A 185 8.81 -11.48 -0.71
CA ALA A 185 7.61 -10.87 -1.28
C ALA A 185 7.95 -9.78 -2.32
N THR A 186 9.02 -9.00 -2.09
CA THR A 186 9.55 -8.00 -3.02
C THR A 186 10.65 -8.56 -3.92
N LYS A 187 10.79 -9.89 -4.03
CA LYS A 187 11.83 -10.56 -4.82
C LYS A 187 13.24 -10.03 -4.52
N HIS A 188 13.49 -9.65 -3.27
CA HIS A 188 14.78 -9.14 -2.82
C HIS A 188 15.23 -7.84 -3.53
N TYR A 189 14.30 -7.04 -4.08
CA TYR A 189 14.63 -5.72 -4.62
C TYR A 189 15.20 -4.82 -3.52
N LYS A 190 16.21 -4.01 -3.87
CA LYS A 190 16.89 -3.11 -2.92
C LYS A 190 16.19 -1.76 -2.75
N TYR A 191 15.54 -1.28 -3.81
CA TYR A 191 14.96 0.06 -3.86
C TYR A 191 13.57 0.04 -4.45
N ALA A 192 12.74 1.00 -4.03
CA ALA A 192 11.50 1.32 -4.74
C ALA A 192 11.24 2.82 -4.81
N LEU A 193 10.52 3.23 -5.85
CA LEU A 193 9.84 4.52 -5.91
C LEU A 193 8.33 4.26 -5.76
N LEU A 194 7.80 4.61 -4.59
CA LEU A 194 6.36 4.63 -4.35
C LEU A 194 5.80 5.98 -4.77
N ILE A 195 4.74 5.96 -5.58
CA ILE A 195 4.03 7.13 -6.06
C ILE A 195 2.56 6.94 -5.71
N ALA A 196 1.97 7.89 -4.99
CA ALA A 196 0.55 7.94 -4.70
C ALA A 196 -0.04 9.23 -5.28
N LEU A 197 -1.11 9.09 -6.06
CA LEU A 197 -1.81 10.16 -6.76
C LEU A 197 -3.27 10.14 -6.34
N GLN A 198 -3.86 11.31 -6.17
CA GLN A 198 -5.25 11.46 -5.78
C GLN A 198 -5.95 12.49 -6.67
N ARG A 199 -7.22 12.23 -6.95
CA ARG A 199 -8.15 13.12 -7.65
C ARG A 199 -9.37 13.31 -6.77
N ASN A 200 -9.74 14.56 -6.51
CA ASN A 200 -10.79 14.92 -5.58
C ASN A 200 -12.10 14.22 -5.92
N HIS A 201 -12.73 13.65 -4.90
CA HIS A 201 -14.02 12.97 -4.94
C HIS A 201 -14.08 11.82 -5.96
N THR A 202 -12.92 11.34 -6.42
CA THR A 202 -12.82 10.41 -7.54
C THR A 202 -12.14 9.12 -7.12
N GLY A 203 -10.88 9.20 -6.71
CA GLY A 203 -10.09 8.02 -6.39
C GLY A 203 -8.61 8.27 -6.19
N THR A 204 -7.91 7.17 -5.90
CA THR A 204 -6.47 7.13 -5.66
C THR A 204 -5.82 6.10 -6.58
N ILE A 205 -4.64 6.44 -7.10
CA ILE A 205 -3.73 5.54 -7.80
C ILE A 205 -2.45 5.46 -6.97
N MET A 206 -2.02 4.26 -6.62
CA MET A 206 -0.71 4.01 -6.06
C MET A 206 0.09 3.10 -7.00
N ALA A 207 1.33 3.48 -7.27
CA ALA A 207 2.28 2.71 -8.07
C ALA A 207 3.58 2.53 -7.28
N VAL A 208 4.12 1.32 -7.25
CA VAL A 208 5.42 1.03 -6.62
C VAL A 208 6.35 0.47 -7.68
N CYS A 209 7.38 1.24 -8.04
CA CYS A 209 8.38 0.84 -9.04
C CYS A 209 9.61 0.28 -8.32
N PHE A 210 9.94 -0.98 -8.55
CA PHE A 210 11.04 -1.68 -7.88
C PHE A 210 12.31 -1.72 -8.73
N THR A 211 13.48 -1.74 -8.07
CA THR A 211 14.77 -1.93 -8.74
C THR A 211 15.89 -2.34 -7.78
N ASN A 212 16.98 -2.86 -8.36
CA ASN A 212 18.25 -3.11 -7.65
C ASN A 212 19.30 -1.99 -7.85
N ASP A 213 19.05 -1.05 -8.76
CA ASP A 213 19.93 0.08 -9.05
C ASP A 213 19.11 1.37 -9.19
N LYS A 214 19.39 2.37 -8.35
CA LYS A 214 18.72 3.69 -8.39
C LYS A 214 19.39 4.69 -9.34
N GLY A 215 20.11 4.20 -10.34
CA GLY A 215 20.74 4.98 -11.40
C GLY A 215 19.77 5.55 -12.44
N PRO A 216 20.28 6.24 -13.49
CA PRO A 216 19.45 6.87 -14.52
C PRO A 216 18.50 5.92 -15.26
N GLU A 217 18.90 4.67 -15.48
CA GLU A 217 18.06 3.68 -16.16
C GLU A 217 16.77 3.37 -15.39
N PHE A 218 16.82 3.37 -14.06
CA PHE A 218 15.62 3.22 -13.24
C PHE A 218 14.61 4.32 -13.52
N PHE A 219 15.05 5.59 -13.50
CA PHE A 219 14.14 6.72 -13.76
C PHE A 219 13.62 6.76 -15.20
N LYS A 220 14.39 6.28 -16.18
CA LYS A 220 13.89 6.07 -17.55
C LYS A 220 12.77 5.03 -17.57
N ASN A 221 12.92 3.93 -16.85
CA ASN A 221 11.90 2.89 -16.76
C ASN A 221 10.65 3.37 -16.00
N VAL A 222 10.82 4.15 -14.93
CA VAL A 222 9.73 4.85 -14.26
C VAL A 222 8.99 5.74 -15.25
N ASP A 223 9.67 6.57 -16.04
CA ASP A 223 9.01 7.44 -17.02
C ASP A 223 8.26 6.63 -18.09
N ARG A 224 8.84 5.51 -18.57
CA ARG A 224 8.16 4.58 -19.50
C ARG A 224 6.90 3.96 -18.91
N ALA A 225 6.90 3.64 -17.62
CA ALA A 225 5.74 3.13 -16.91
C ALA A 225 4.73 4.24 -16.52
N SER A 226 5.21 5.47 -16.31
CA SER A 226 4.45 6.56 -15.68
C SER A 226 3.17 6.94 -16.42
N ASN A 227 3.18 6.93 -17.75
CA ASN A 227 2.03 7.38 -18.54
C ASN A 227 0.96 6.28 -18.75
N CYS A 228 1.07 5.14 -18.06
CA CYS A 228 0.14 4.03 -18.21
C CYS A 228 -1.18 4.23 -17.46
N LEU A 229 -1.20 5.04 -16.39
CA LEU A 229 -2.39 5.31 -15.59
C LEU A 229 -2.56 6.82 -15.41
N LYS A 230 -3.76 7.32 -15.68
CA LYS A 230 -4.13 8.73 -15.43
C LYS A 230 -5.62 8.85 -15.21
N PHE A 231 -6.05 9.81 -14.39
CA PHE A 231 -7.48 10.08 -14.23
C PHE A 231 -8.09 10.57 -15.56
N LYS A 232 -9.38 10.32 -15.76
CA LYS A 232 -10.14 10.98 -16.83
C LYS A 232 -10.29 12.47 -16.49
N PRO A 233 -10.30 13.34 -17.51
CA PRO A 233 -10.55 14.77 -17.30
C PRO A 233 -11.91 15.00 -16.63
#